data_AF-A0A7S1UQX5-F1
#
_entry.id   AF-A0A7S1UQX5-F1
#
_cell.length_a   1.000
_cell.length_b   1.000
_cell.length_c   1.000
_cell.angle_alpha   90.00
_cell.angle_beta   90.00
_cell.angle_gamma   90.00
#
_symmetry.space_group_name_H-M   'P 1'
#
loop_
_entity.id
_entity.type
_entity.pdbx_description
1 polymer ?
#
loop_
_entity_poly.entity_id
_entity_poly.type
_entity_poly.pdbx_seq_one_letter_code
_entity_poly.pdbx_strand_id
1 'polypeptide(L)'
;TNSTMTHAFTNCSPFKTVGVLFFVQLVHEDAQVPDVVDAFVSGKASMSRFLHDFLPGFGGYVTQLALYLQGMTSTKAKHRLEFRFDDPKRTVDNVIRQRLEHHELERLQRRKSIKKKERRQMIRLKQAEKFRAYHTNPTLFTGEEVDQMNAVRPTDDQVELMCNGLLRHHCCYRNCPDYLKNFMTENDRRFLRRRGLMRHFQHDNVNGTQAKGWHNACQKYVR
;
A
#
# COMPACT_ATOMS: atom_id res chain seq x y z
N THR A 1 -4.04 -3.38 6.99
CA THR A 1 -3.60 -4.71 7.44
C THR A 1 -3.62 -5.64 6.24
N ASN A 2 -2.57 -5.55 5.41
CA ASN A 2 -2.35 -6.55 4.37
C ASN A 2 -1.85 -7.79 5.09
N SER A 3 -2.79 -8.65 5.48
CA SER A 3 -2.49 -10.06 5.72
C SER A 3 -2.08 -10.63 4.36
N THR A 4 -0.82 -10.40 3.99
CA THR A 4 -0.10 -11.39 3.22
C THR A 4 -0.15 -12.62 4.10
N MET A 5 -1.14 -13.48 3.87
CA MET A 5 -1.03 -14.88 4.24
C MET A 5 0.29 -15.32 3.66
N THR A 6 1.31 -15.32 4.51
CA THR A 6 2.48 -16.14 4.39
C THR A 6 1.91 -17.54 4.26
N HIS A 7 1.66 -17.97 3.02
CA HIS A 7 1.71 -19.38 2.71
C HIS A 7 3.00 -19.82 3.37
N ALA A 8 2.89 -20.59 4.45
CA ALA A 8 4.01 -21.30 5.02
C ALA A 8 4.61 -22.02 3.82
N PHE A 9 5.71 -21.48 3.32
CA PHE A 9 6.24 -21.88 2.04
C PHE A 9 6.36 -23.40 2.11
N THR A 10 5.79 -24.08 1.13
CA THR A 10 6.05 -25.48 0.83
C THR A 10 7.53 -25.64 0.46
N ASN A 11 8.41 -25.35 1.41
CA ASN A 11 9.85 -25.43 1.34
C ASN A 11 10.23 -26.87 1.62
N CYS A 12 9.85 -27.78 0.72
CA CYS A 12 10.59 -29.03 0.62
C CYS A 12 12.02 -28.64 0.25
N SER A 13 12.99 -29.04 1.08
CA SER A 13 14.39 -28.88 0.71
C SER A 13 14.63 -29.55 -0.64
N PRO A 14 15.61 -29.12 -1.44
CA PRO A 14 15.94 -29.77 -2.71
C PRO A 14 16.09 -31.30 -2.56
N PHE A 15 16.59 -31.76 -1.41
CA PHE A 15 16.66 -33.17 -1.02
C PHE A 15 15.30 -33.86 -0.95
N LYS A 16 14.29 -33.24 -0.34
CA LYS A 16 12.93 -33.79 -0.29
C LYS A 16 12.29 -33.84 -1.68
N THR A 17 12.53 -32.82 -2.51
CA THR A 17 12.03 -32.80 -3.89
C THR A 17 12.64 -33.93 -4.70
N VAL A 18 13.96 -34.13 -4.63
CA VAL A 18 14.63 -35.21 -5.35
C VAL A 18 14.23 -36.58 -4.83
N GLY A 19 14.09 -36.75 -3.51
CA GLY A 19 13.55 -38.00 -2.95
C GLY A 19 12.15 -38.33 -3.49
N VAL A 20 11.26 -37.34 -3.60
CA VAL A 20 9.93 -37.55 -4.19
C VAL A 20 10.00 -37.87 -5.68
N LEU A 21 10.87 -37.20 -6.45
CA LEU A 21 11.05 -37.48 -7.87
C LEU A 21 11.59 -38.89 -8.11
N PHE A 22 12.56 -39.33 -7.30
CA PHE A 22 13.13 -40.68 -7.36
C PHE A 22 12.10 -41.75 -6.98
N PHE A 23 11.28 -41.48 -5.96
CA PHE A 23 10.16 -42.34 -5.58
C PHE A 23 9.15 -42.49 -6.73
N VAL A 24 8.73 -41.38 -7.34
CA VAL A 24 7.78 -41.40 -8.48
C VAL A 24 8.35 -42.17 -9.66
N GLN A 25 9.64 -42.01 -9.96
CA GLN A 25 10.30 -42.79 -11.00
C GLN A 25 10.25 -44.29 -10.72
N LEU A 26 10.65 -44.72 -9.52
CA LEU A 26 10.63 -46.14 -9.15
C LEU A 26 9.21 -46.73 -9.23
N VAL A 27 8.19 -45.97 -8.85
CA VAL A 27 6.78 -46.37 -9.01
C VAL A 27 6.39 -46.52 -10.48
N HIS A 28 6.88 -45.65 -11.38
CA HIS A 28 6.64 -45.77 -12.82
C HIS A 28 7.41 -46.93 -13.47
N GLU A 29 8.47 -47.41 -12.83
CA GLU A 29 9.27 -48.58 -13.25
C GLU A 29 8.76 -49.89 -12.62
N ASP A 30 7.55 -49.88 -12.05
CA ASP A 30 6.90 -51.02 -11.38
C ASP A 30 7.72 -51.63 -10.22
N ALA A 31 8.60 -50.84 -9.60
CA ALA A 31 9.41 -51.26 -8.46
C ALA A 31 8.52 -51.67 -7.28
N GLN A 32 8.88 -52.77 -6.61
CA GLN A 32 8.15 -53.24 -5.44
C GLN A 32 8.57 -52.47 -4.19
N VAL A 33 7.74 -52.52 -3.14
CA VAL A 33 8.02 -51.84 -1.86
C VAL A 33 9.44 -52.14 -1.32
N PRO A 34 9.95 -53.39 -1.36
CA PRO A 34 11.31 -53.67 -0.91
C PRO A 34 12.40 -52.96 -1.74
N ASP A 35 12.20 -52.84 -3.06
CA ASP A 35 13.14 -52.19 -3.97
C ASP A 35 13.24 -50.69 -3.70
N VAL A 36 12.09 -50.06 -3.43
CA VAL A 36 12.02 -48.65 -3.05
C VAL A 36 12.76 -48.43 -1.74
N VAL A 37 12.49 -49.24 -0.71
CA VAL A 37 13.15 -49.12 0.59
C VAL A 37 14.66 -49.34 0.47
N ASP A 38 15.10 -50.38 -0.26
CA ASP A 38 16.52 -50.64 -0.52
C ASP A 38 17.16 -49.44 -1.22
N ALA A 39 16.50 -48.84 -2.22
CA ALA A 39 17.04 -47.70 -2.93
C ALA A 39 17.33 -46.50 -2.01
N PHE A 40 16.45 -46.21 -1.03
CA PHE A 40 16.68 -45.14 -0.05
C PHE A 40 17.73 -45.51 1.01
N VAL A 41 17.69 -46.74 1.54
CA VAL A 41 18.60 -47.19 2.59
C VAL A 41 20.04 -47.35 2.08
N SER A 42 20.21 -47.88 0.87
CA SER A 42 21.52 -48.07 0.22
C SER A 42 22.13 -46.79 -0.35
N GLY A 43 21.38 -45.68 -0.36
CA GLY A 43 21.82 -44.42 -0.95
C GLY A 43 21.79 -44.37 -2.48
N LYS A 44 21.20 -45.38 -3.14
CA LYS A 44 20.92 -45.34 -4.59
C LYS A 44 19.97 -44.19 -4.95
N ALA A 45 18.97 -43.93 -4.12
CA ALA A 45 18.07 -42.79 -4.19
C ALA A 45 18.68 -41.55 -3.49
N SER A 46 19.87 -41.13 -3.93
CA SER A 46 20.54 -39.94 -3.42
C SER A 46 20.47 -38.76 -4.40
N MET A 47 20.56 -37.55 -3.86
CA MET A 47 20.70 -36.32 -4.65
C MET A 47 21.88 -36.43 -5.63
N SER A 48 23.03 -36.95 -5.18
CA SER A 48 24.22 -37.09 -6.04
C SER A 48 23.95 -38.01 -7.24
N ARG A 49 23.23 -39.11 -7.02
CA ARG A 49 22.90 -40.06 -8.08
C ARG A 49 21.87 -39.51 -9.05
N PHE A 50 20.81 -38.89 -8.52
CA PHE A 50 19.81 -38.21 -9.35
C PHE A 50 20.43 -37.13 -10.24
N LEU A 51 21.33 -36.32 -9.68
CA LEU A 51 22.05 -35.30 -10.45
C LEU A 51 22.93 -35.90 -11.54
N HIS A 52 23.61 -37.01 -11.23
CA HIS A 52 24.44 -37.72 -12.21
C HIS A 52 23.59 -38.28 -13.36
N ASP A 53 22.46 -38.91 -13.05
CA ASP A 53 21.67 -39.66 -14.02
C ASP A 53 20.80 -38.74 -14.90
N PHE A 54 20.27 -37.65 -14.33
CA PHE A 54 19.35 -36.74 -15.03
C PHE A 54 20.01 -35.45 -15.53
N LEU A 55 21.13 -35.04 -14.94
CA LEU A 55 21.83 -33.79 -15.29
C LEU A 55 23.34 -33.97 -15.33
N PRO A 56 23.83 -34.89 -16.19
CA PRO A 56 25.25 -35.15 -16.31
C PRO A 56 25.99 -33.86 -16.74
N GLY A 57 27.08 -33.54 -16.03
CA GLY A 57 27.94 -32.39 -16.35
C GLY A 57 27.59 -31.08 -15.62
N PHE A 58 26.52 -31.02 -14.83
CA PHE A 58 26.23 -29.86 -13.98
C PHE A 58 26.67 -30.06 -12.53
N GLY A 59 27.35 -29.07 -11.97
CA GLY A 59 27.74 -29.09 -10.56
C GLY A 59 26.52 -29.06 -9.64
N GLY A 60 26.50 -29.93 -8.62
CA GLY A 60 25.31 -30.15 -7.80
C GLY A 60 24.75 -28.90 -7.11
N TYR A 61 25.59 -27.91 -6.80
CA TYR A 61 25.14 -26.63 -6.24
C TYR A 61 24.29 -25.80 -7.21
N VAL A 62 24.70 -25.72 -8.49
CA VAL A 62 23.96 -24.98 -9.53
C VAL A 62 22.60 -25.62 -9.75
N THR A 63 22.54 -26.95 -9.76
CA THR A 63 21.30 -27.68 -9.91
C THR A 63 20.36 -27.51 -8.72
N GLN A 64 20.89 -27.58 -7.50
CA GLN A 64 20.10 -27.32 -6.30
C GLN A 64 19.52 -25.89 -6.29
N LEU A 65 20.33 -24.90 -6.67
CA LEU A 65 19.88 -23.51 -6.79
C LEU A 65 18.79 -23.36 -7.85
N ALA A 66 18.96 -23.99 -9.01
CA ALA A 66 18.00 -23.94 -10.10
C ALA A 66 16.65 -24.59 -9.71
N LEU A 67 16.68 -25.76 -9.06
CA LEU A 67 15.48 -26.43 -8.51
C LEU A 67 14.77 -25.55 -7.47
N TYR A 68 15.54 -24.90 -6.59
CA TYR A 68 14.99 -24.01 -5.58
C TYR A 68 14.32 -22.79 -6.21
N LEU A 69 15.01 -22.10 -7.13
CA LEU A 69 14.48 -20.94 -7.84
C LEU A 69 13.24 -21.30 -8.67
N GLN A 70 13.22 -22.49 -9.28
CA GLN A 70 12.05 -23.04 -9.98
C GLN A 70 10.86 -23.23 -9.02
N GLY A 71 11.10 -23.78 -7.84
CA GLY A 71 10.07 -23.92 -6.80
C GLY A 71 9.46 -22.58 -6.39
N MET A 72 10.27 -21.52 -6.35
CA MET A 72 9.81 -20.16 -6.04
C MET A 72 9.01 -19.50 -7.17
N THR A 73 9.31 -19.80 -8.44
CA THR A 73 8.60 -19.20 -9.58
C THR A 73 7.27 -19.89 -9.87
N SER A 74 7.19 -21.20 -9.64
CA SER A 74 6.01 -22.02 -9.96
C SER A 74 5.12 -22.28 -8.75
N THR A 75 4.38 -21.25 -8.34
CA THR A 75 3.47 -21.30 -7.18
C THR A 75 2.25 -22.20 -7.39
N LYS A 76 1.84 -22.43 -8.65
CA LYS A 76 0.67 -23.25 -9.01
C LYS A 76 1.11 -24.55 -9.68
N ALA A 77 0.52 -25.68 -9.27
CA ALA A 77 0.84 -27.01 -9.78
C ALA A 77 0.80 -27.11 -11.32
N LYS A 78 -0.19 -26.46 -11.97
CA LYS A 78 -0.30 -26.45 -13.43
C LYS A 78 0.90 -25.84 -14.17
N HIS A 79 1.63 -24.92 -13.55
CA HIS A 79 2.82 -24.30 -14.15
C HIS A 79 4.06 -25.20 -14.03
N ARG A 80 3.99 -26.27 -13.21
CA ARG A 80 5.08 -27.23 -13.02
C ARG A 80 5.10 -28.33 -14.09
N LEU A 81 3.99 -28.55 -14.80
CA LEU A 81 3.85 -29.59 -15.82
C LEU A 81 4.49 -29.21 -17.16
N GLU A 82 4.54 -27.92 -17.49
CA GLU A 82 5.10 -27.42 -18.75
C GLU A 82 6.63 -27.24 -18.71
N PHE A 83 7.23 -27.39 -17.53
CA PHE A 83 8.62 -27.05 -17.31
C PHE A 83 9.55 -28.25 -17.53
N ARG A 84 10.52 -28.10 -18.43
CA ARG A 84 11.62 -29.03 -18.63
C ARG A 84 12.86 -28.52 -17.89
N PHE A 85 13.36 -29.32 -16.95
CA PHE A 85 14.58 -29.01 -16.19
C PHE A 85 15.78 -29.65 -16.87
N ASP A 86 16.12 -29.11 -18.04
CA ASP A 86 17.18 -29.58 -18.96
C ASP A 86 18.50 -28.81 -18.76
N ASP A 87 18.42 -27.53 -18.41
CA ASP A 87 19.57 -26.66 -18.19
C ASP A 87 19.42 -25.84 -16.90
N PRO A 88 20.04 -26.28 -15.80
CA PRO A 88 20.05 -25.57 -14.53
C PRO A 88 20.63 -24.16 -14.63
N LYS A 89 21.69 -23.97 -15.43
CA LYS A 89 22.36 -22.67 -15.55
C LYS A 89 21.45 -21.66 -16.24
N ARG A 90 20.82 -22.05 -17.35
CA ARG A 90 19.82 -21.23 -18.05
C ARG A 90 18.66 -20.84 -17.13
N THR A 91 18.21 -21.77 -16.28
CA THR A 91 17.15 -21.51 -15.31
C THR A 91 17.57 -20.42 -14.32
N VAL A 92 18.74 -20.54 -13.71
CA VAL A 92 19.30 -19.54 -12.78
C VAL A 92 19.44 -18.19 -13.48
N ASP A 93 20.06 -18.14 -14.65
CA ASP A 93 20.30 -16.91 -15.41
C ASP A 93 18.99 -16.20 -15.76
N ASN A 94 17.96 -16.94 -16.20
CA ASN A 94 16.66 -16.38 -16.54
C ASN A 94 15.96 -15.80 -15.31
N VAL A 95 15.96 -16.51 -14.18
CA VAL A 95 15.33 -16.01 -12.95
C VAL A 95 16.04 -14.77 -12.44
N ILE A 96 17.38 -14.76 -12.44
CA ILE A 96 18.17 -13.59 -12.04
C ILE A 96 17.85 -12.41 -12.96
N ARG A 97 17.87 -12.61 -14.28
CA ARG A 97 17.56 -11.55 -15.27
C ARG A 97 16.17 -10.97 -15.03
N GLN A 98 15.15 -11.81 -14.92
CA GLN A 98 13.77 -11.37 -14.64
C GLN A 98 13.66 -10.60 -13.32
N ARG A 99 14.38 -11.03 -12.28
CA ARG A 99 14.38 -10.34 -10.98
C ARG A 99 15.07 -8.98 -11.05
N LEU A 100 16.18 -8.87 -11.79
CA LEU A 100 16.86 -7.59 -12.01
C LEU A 100 16.00 -6.62 -12.81
N GLU A 101 15.37 -7.09 -13.89
CA GLU A 101 14.42 -6.29 -14.70
C GLU A 101 13.24 -5.79 -13.87
N HIS A 102 12.63 -6.67 -13.07
CA HIS A 102 11.53 -6.31 -12.18
C HIS A 102 11.96 -5.25 -11.16
N HIS A 103 13.12 -5.44 -10.53
CA HIS A 103 13.65 -4.49 -9.54
C HIS A 103 13.92 -3.11 -10.16
N GLU A 104 14.49 -3.05 -11.37
CA GLU A 104 14.69 -1.77 -12.07
C GLU A 104 13.35 -1.09 -12.42
N LEU A 105 12.34 -1.86 -12.86
CA LEU A 105 11.01 -1.33 -13.11
C LEU A 105 10.37 -0.76 -11.83
N GLU A 106 10.47 -1.46 -10.70
CA GLU A 106 9.98 -0.99 -9.40
C GLU A 106 10.70 0.28 -8.96
N ARG A 107 12.02 0.37 -9.13
CA ARG A 107 12.80 1.59 -8.83
C ARG A 107 12.32 2.76 -9.67
N LEU A 108 12.10 2.55 -10.98
CA LEU A 108 11.59 3.58 -11.89
C LEU A 108 10.19 4.04 -11.49
N GLN A 109 9.29 3.11 -11.18
CA GLN A 109 7.94 3.42 -10.73
C GLN A 109 7.95 4.20 -9.41
N ARG A 110 8.77 3.78 -8.45
CA ARG A 110 8.94 4.48 -7.17
C ARG A 110 9.45 5.91 -7.38
N ARG A 111 10.47 6.09 -8.22
CA ARG A 111 10.98 7.44 -8.59
C ARG A 111 9.88 8.31 -9.23
N LYS A 112 9.09 7.76 -10.16
CA LYS A 112 7.94 8.47 -10.77
C LYS A 112 6.89 8.84 -9.72
N SER A 113 6.58 7.95 -8.79
CA SER A 113 5.60 8.22 -7.73
C SER A 113 6.05 9.33 -6.78
N ILE A 114 7.34 9.37 -6.44
CA ILE A 114 7.94 10.39 -5.58
C ILE A 114 7.85 11.75 -6.28
N LYS A 115 8.35 11.85 -7.53
CA LYS A 115 8.27 13.10 -8.32
C LYS A 115 6.83 13.59 -8.49
N LYS A 116 5.87 12.68 -8.71
CA LYS A 116 4.44 13.03 -8.81
C LYS A 116 3.89 13.57 -7.48
N LYS A 117 4.30 12.98 -6.35
CA LYS A 117 3.91 13.44 -5.00
C LYS A 117 4.49 14.83 -4.71
N GLU A 118 5.77 15.05 -5.00
CA GLU A 118 6.46 16.34 -4.84
C GLU A 118 5.80 17.43 -5.69
N ARG A 119 5.53 17.15 -6.98
CA ARG A 119 4.82 18.09 -7.87
C ARG A 119 3.45 18.48 -7.31
N ARG A 120 2.67 17.51 -6.82
CA ARG A 120 1.37 17.76 -6.19
C ARG A 120 1.51 18.62 -4.93
N GLN A 121 2.53 18.37 -4.12
CA GLN A 121 2.79 19.15 -2.92
C GLN A 121 3.18 20.59 -3.26
N MET A 122 4.05 20.82 -4.25
CA MET A 122 4.40 22.16 -4.70
C MET A 122 3.19 22.95 -5.22
N ILE A 123 2.33 22.32 -6.03
CA ILE A 123 1.10 22.96 -6.51
C ILE A 123 0.20 23.35 -5.33
N ARG A 124 0.04 22.46 -4.34
CA ARG A 124 -0.76 22.75 -3.14
C ARG A 124 -0.18 23.89 -2.31
N LEU A 125 1.14 23.93 -2.13
CA LEU A 125 1.83 25.03 -1.43
C LEU A 125 1.61 26.36 -2.15
N LYS A 126 1.79 26.40 -3.47
CA LYS A 126 1.58 27.60 -4.29
C LYS A 126 0.13 28.09 -4.23
N GLN A 127 -0.84 27.18 -4.26
CA GLN A 127 -2.26 27.54 -4.09
C GLN A 127 -2.55 28.04 -2.69
N ALA A 128 -1.93 27.44 -1.68
CA ALA A 128 -2.13 27.79 -0.29
C ALA A 128 -1.48 29.11 0.10
N GLU A 129 -0.39 29.53 -0.54
CA GLU A 129 0.38 30.74 -0.23
C GLU A 129 -0.49 31.98 -0.06
N LYS A 130 -1.51 32.16 -0.90
CA LYS A 130 -2.44 33.30 -0.81
C LYS A 130 -3.19 33.37 0.52
N PHE A 131 -3.55 32.21 1.07
CA PHE A 131 -4.30 32.13 2.34
C PHE A 131 -3.44 32.48 3.55
N ARG A 132 -2.10 32.43 3.42
CA ARG A 132 -1.18 32.83 4.51
C ARG A 132 -1.32 34.30 4.89
N ALA A 133 -1.70 35.17 3.96
CA ALA A 133 -1.92 36.59 4.21
C ALA A 133 -3.22 36.86 4.98
N TYR A 134 -4.22 35.97 4.83
CA TYR A 134 -5.57 36.22 5.33
C TYR A 134 -5.91 35.41 6.58
N HIS A 135 -5.43 34.17 6.66
CA HIS A 135 -5.79 33.21 7.70
C HIS A 135 -4.77 33.16 8.85
N THR A 136 -4.53 34.33 9.47
CA THR A 136 -3.58 34.46 10.59
C THR A 136 -4.28 34.20 11.93
N ASN A 137 -5.22 35.07 12.30
CA ASN A 137 -5.96 34.98 13.57
C ASN A 137 -7.46 34.99 13.29
N PRO A 138 -8.22 33.97 13.69
CA PRO A 138 -9.67 34.01 13.57
C PRO A 138 -10.24 34.99 14.58
N THR A 139 -11.31 35.68 14.19
CA THR A 139 -12.15 36.47 15.11
C THR A 139 -12.99 35.49 15.91
N LEU A 140 -12.98 35.67 17.23
CA LEU A 140 -13.89 34.98 18.13
C LEU A 140 -15.12 35.87 18.31
N PHE A 141 -16.28 35.23 18.38
CA PHE A 141 -17.58 35.86 18.50
C PHE A 141 -18.24 35.47 19.81
N THR A 142 -19.00 36.40 20.35
CA THR A 142 -19.92 36.22 21.47
C THR A 142 -21.33 35.92 20.97
N GLY A 143 -22.20 35.43 21.86
CA GLY A 143 -23.62 35.21 21.53
C GLY A 143 -24.31 36.51 21.10
N GLU A 144 -24.07 37.60 21.84
CA GLU A 144 -24.65 38.92 21.56
C GLU A 144 -24.25 39.45 20.17
N GLU A 145 -22.98 39.32 19.78
CA GLU A 145 -22.51 39.71 18.44
C GLU A 145 -23.19 38.89 17.34
N VAL A 146 -23.37 37.58 17.58
CA VAL A 146 -24.05 36.68 16.65
C VAL A 146 -25.52 37.04 16.51
N ASP A 147 -26.22 37.33 17.60
CA ASP A 147 -27.62 37.75 17.59
C ASP A 147 -27.79 39.08 16.83
N GLN A 148 -26.90 40.05 17.05
CA GLN A 148 -26.90 41.32 16.32
C GLN A 148 -26.64 41.11 14.82
N MET A 149 -25.71 40.24 14.44
CA MET A 149 -25.45 39.91 13.04
C MET A 149 -26.65 39.22 12.38
N ASN A 150 -27.31 38.34 13.12
CA ASN A 150 -28.44 37.55 12.65
C ASN A 150 -29.73 38.36 12.49
N ALA A 151 -29.91 39.43 13.28
CA ALA A 151 -31.06 40.33 13.21
C ALA A 151 -31.27 40.98 11.82
N VAL A 152 -30.19 41.15 11.03
CA VAL A 152 -30.23 41.78 9.70
C VAL A 152 -29.96 40.80 8.55
N ARG A 153 -29.58 39.55 8.85
CA ARG A 153 -29.28 38.53 7.84
C ARG A 153 -30.56 37.81 7.42
N PRO A 154 -30.63 37.28 6.18
CA PRO A 154 -31.73 36.43 5.78
C PRO A 154 -31.67 35.09 6.52
N THR A 155 -32.81 34.39 6.61
CA THR A 155 -32.95 33.15 7.38
C THR A 155 -32.08 32.00 6.89
N ASP A 156 -31.69 32.00 5.61
CA ASP A 156 -30.85 30.98 4.98
C ASP A 156 -29.34 31.28 5.09
N ASP A 157 -28.96 32.46 5.58
CA ASP A 157 -27.58 32.90 5.80
C ASP A 157 -27.29 33.33 7.25
N GLN A 158 -28.06 32.79 8.20
CA GLN A 158 -27.81 32.99 9.62
C GLN A 158 -26.46 32.36 10.01
N VAL A 159 -25.71 33.06 10.86
CA VAL A 159 -24.48 32.52 11.45
C VAL A 159 -24.80 31.68 12.68
N GLU A 160 -24.02 30.63 12.90
CA GLU A 160 -24.18 29.74 14.04
C GLU A 160 -22.88 29.72 14.86
N LEU A 161 -22.99 30.07 16.15
CA LEU A 161 -21.87 30.11 17.07
C LEU A 161 -21.53 28.70 17.60
N MET A 162 -20.24 28.40 17.67
CA MET A 162 -19.72 27.18 18.29
C MET A 162 -19.18 27.43 19.70
N CYS A 163 -18.98 26.36 20.47
CA CYS A 163 -18.49 26.42 21.84
C CYS A 163 -17.12 27.10 22.06
N ASN A 164 -16.34 27.28 21.00
CA ASN A 164 -15.01 27.90 21.01
C ASN A 164 -15.04 29.35 20.53
N GLY A 165 -16.23 29.94 20.34
CA GLY A 165 -16.40 31.29 19.82
C GLY A 165 -16.23 31.41 18.29
N LEU A 166 -16.05 30.30 17.55
CA LEU A 166 -15.97 30.33 16.10
C LEU A 166 -17.34 30.09 15.45
N LEU A 167 -17.47 30.47 14.19
CA LEU A 167 -18.70 30.23 13.42
C LEU A 167 -18.65 28.84 12.77
N ARG A 168 -19.81 28.18 12.72
CA ARG A 168 -19.91 26.79 12.27
C ARG A 168 -19.67 26.61 10.77
N HIS A 169 -20.19 27.54 9.96
CA HIS A 169 -20.20 27.44 8.50
C HIS A 169 -19.62 28.65 7.78
N HIS A 170 -19.15 29.65 8.53
CA HIS A 170 -18.68 30.92 7.98
C HIS A 170 -17.21 31.14 8.29
N CYS A 171 -16.49 31.83 7.40
CA CYS A 171 -15.09 32.14 7.63
C CYS A 171 -14.95 33.26 8.69
N CYS A 172 -14.15 33.00 9.73
CA CYS A 172 -13.92 33.93 10.84
C CYS A 172 -12.69 34.83 10.68
N TYR A 173 -11.99 34.80 9.55
CA TYR A 173 -10.77 35.59 9.34
C TYR A 173 -11.08 36.92 8.67
N ARG A 174 -10.98 38.04 9.40
CA ARG A 174 -11.35 39.39 8.90
C ARG A 174 -10.69 39.79 7.59
N ASN A 175 -9.44 39.37 7.39
CA ASN A 175 -8.68 39.70 6.18
C ASN A 175 -9.01 38.77 5.00
N CYS A 176 -9.81 37.72 5.20
CA CYS A 176 -10.19 36.80 4.14
C CYS A 176 -11.19 37.46 3.18
N PRO A 177 -10.99 37.34 1.85
CA PRO A 177 -11.98 37.80 0.87
C PRO A 177 -13.36 37.17 1.04
N ASP A 178 -13.43 35.99 1.66
CA ASP A 178 -14.66 35.28 1.97
C ASP A 178 -15.07 35.43 3.46
N TYR A 179 -14.64 36.48 4.15
CA TYR A 179 -15.01 36.73 5.56
C TYR A 179 -16.54 36.75 5.73
N LEU A 180 -17.05 35.99 6.70
CA LEU A 180 -18.48 35.79 6.96
C LEU A 180 -19.30 35.28 5.76
N LYS A 181 -18.66 34.66 4.77
CA LYS A 181 -19.35 33.94 3.71
C LYS A 181 -19.78 32.56 4.20
N ASN A 182 -20.98 32.15 3.84
CA ASN A 182 -21.50 30.83 4.16
C ASN A 182 -20.93 29.75 3.23
N PHE A 183 -20.28 28.77 3.82
CA PHE A 183 -19.74 27.60 3.13
C PHE A 183 -20.56 26.33 3.41
N MET A 184 -21.78 26.45 3.93
CA MET A 184 -22.65 25.30 4.16
C MET A 184 -23.03 24.63 2.84
N THR A 185 -22.73 23.33 2.71
CA THR A 185 -23.20 22.51 1.59
C THR A 185 -24.50 21.80 1.91
N GLU A 186 -25.20 21.27 0.91
CA GLU A 186 -26.43 20.49 1.13
C GLU A 186 -26.20 19.25 2.03
N ASN A 187 -25.03 18.63 1.89
CA ASN A 187 -24.62 17.54 2.79
C ASN A 187 -24.35 18.02 4.22
N ASP A 188 -23.91 19.26 4.38
CA ASP A 188 -23.68 19.84 5.71
C ASP A 188 -25.00 20.13 6.42
N ARG A 189 -26.03 20.59 5.68
CA ARG A 189 -27.41 20.72 6.18
C ARG A 189 -27.97 19.37 6.63
N ARG A 190 -27.89 18.35 5.76
CA ARG A 190 -28.49 17.05 6.02
C ARG A 190 -27.83 16.26 7.14
N PHE A 191 -26.51 16.37 7.29
CA PHE A 191 -25.73 15.53 8.21
C PHE A 191 -25.05 16.32 9.33
N LEU A 192 -25.37 17.61 9.48
CA LEU A 192 -24.79 18.49 10.50
C LEU A 192 -23.24 18.54 10.45
N ARG A 193 -22.67 18.44 9.24
CA ARG A 193 -21.21 18.44 8.99
C ARG A 193 -20.73 19.84 8.58
N ARG A 194 -19.42 20.03 8.44
CA ARG A 194 -18.80 21.32 8.05
C ARG A 194 -17.87 21.18 6.84
N ARG A 195 -18.21 20.31 5.91
CA ARG A 195 -17.34 19.94 4.78
C ARG A 195 -17.02 21.12 3.89
N GLY A 196 -17.96 22.02 3.60
CA GLY A 196 -17.67 23.17 2.75
C GLY A 196 -16.69 24.14 3.41
N LEU A 197 -16.90 24.49 4.68
CA LEU A 197 -15.95 25.33 5.43
C LEU A 197 -14.57 24.64 5.55
N MET A 198 -14.52 23.34 5.80
CA MET A 198 -13.26 22.59 5.86
C MET A 198 -12.54 22.50 4.50
N ARG A 199 -13.25 22.59 3.37
CA ARG A 199 -12.62 22.72 2.04
C ARG A 199 -11.99 24.10 1.87
N HIS A 200 -12.64 25.16 2.34
CA HIS A 200 -12.07 26.50 2.33
C HIS A 200 -10.75 26.53 3.14
N PHE A 201 -10.73 25.92 4.33
CA PHE A 201 -9.52 25.80 5.16
C PHE A 201 -8.56 24.67 4.76
N GLN A 202 -8.78 23.99 3.63
CA GLN A 202 -7.89 22.92 3.18
C GLN A 202 -6.45 23.43 2.98
N HIS A 203 -6.31 24.68 2.55
CA HIS A 203 -5.02 25.32 2.31
C HIS A 203 -4.27 25.70 3.59
N ASP A 204 -4.98 25.99 4.68
CA ASP A 204 -4.34 26.39 5.95
C ASP A 204 -3.58 25.22 6.59
N ASN A 205 -4.11 24.00 6.41
CA ASN A 205 -3.42 22.77 6.81
C ASN A 205 -2.11 22.55 6.06
N VAL A 206 -2.04 23.02 4.80
CA VAL A 206 -0.83 22.93 3.98
C VAL A 206 0.20 23.98 4.41
N ASN A 207 -0.23 25.19 4.74
CA ASN A 207 0.65 26.26 5.21
C ASN A 207 1.12 26.11 6.66
N GLY A 208 0.45 25.27 7.45
CA GLY A 208 0.66 25.21 8.89
C GLY A 208 0.23 26.48 9.63
N THR A 209 -0.52 27.38 8.97
CA THR A 209 -1.04 28.62 9.54
C THR A 209 -2.27 28.38 10.40
N GLN A 210 -3.02 27.30 10.11
CA GLN A 210 -4.08 26.89 11.02
C GLN A 210 -3.45 26.41 12.32
N ALA A 211 -3.79 27.07 13.43
CA ALA A 211 -3.63 26.46 14.74
C ALA A 211 -4.45 25.17 14.74
N LYS A 212 -3.75 24.04 14.50
CA LYS A 212 -4.37 22.76 14.20
C LYS A 212 -5.40 22.44 15.27
N GLY A 213 -6.65 22.29 14.84
CA GLY A 213 -7.72 21.84 15.71
C GLY A 213 -8.66 22.90 16.24
N TRP A 214 -8.50 24.19 15.98
CA TRP A 214 -9.46 25.18 16.50
C TRP A 214 -10.89 24.91 16.02
N HIS A 215 -11.09 24.78 14.72
CA HIS A 215 -12.38 24.41 14.17
C HIS A 215 -12.74 22.94 14.48
N ASN A 216 -11.79 22.03 14.69
CA ASN A 216 -12.10 20.61 14.96
C ASN A 216 -12.37 20.29 16.44
N ALA A 217 -11.93 21.14 17.39
CA ALA A 217 -11.97 20.86 18.82
C ALA A 217 -13.40 20.80 19.37
N CYS A 218 -14.32 21.61 18.84
CA CYS A 218 -15.72 21.63 19.29
C CYS A 218 -16.56 20.44 18.77
N GLN A 219 -16.06 19.56 17.89
CA GLN A 219 -16.83 18.41 17.42
C GLN A 219 -17.17 17.40 18.52
N LYS A 220 -16.43 17.39 19.64
CA LYS A 220 -16.61 16.41 20.71
C LYS A 220 -17.74 16.74 21.69
N TYR A 221 -18.29 17.95 21.66
CA TYR A 221 -19.24 18.43 22.66
C TYR A 221 -20.68 18.60 22.17
N VAL A 222 -20.95 18.26 20.90
CA VAL A 222 -22.32 18.21 20.36
C VAL A 222 -22.78 16.76 20.43
N ARG A 223 -23.39 16.38 21.56
CA ARG A 223 -24.23 15.19 21.71
C ARG A 223 -25.61 15.62 22.14
#